data_AF-A0A381Q5X9-F1
#
_entry.id   AF-A0A381Q5X9-F1
#
_cell.length_a   1.000
_cell.length_b   1.000
_cell.length_c   1.000
_cell.angle_alpha   90.00
_cell.angle_beta   90.00
_cell.angle_gamma   90.00
#
_symmetry.space_group_name_H-M   'P 1'
#
loop_
_entity.id
_entity.type
_entity.pdbx_description
1 polymer ?
#
loop_
_entity_poly.entity_id
_entity_poly.type
_entity_poly.pdbx_seq_one_letter_code
_entity_poly.pdbx_strand_id
1 'polypeptide(L)'
;MSKFIDRIEEILEGAPARMGFGPARAEKTPGLALIVQVSGSHKSGAATANGVSPDGIIISGLKGPDQAADLKDALSDTIWGIRTDALSAEDAKAYEEGGSGVLAFQMKGTSLGAVSSEDSATVLCIEADMDIEDLRDINALPVDAVLFPLPGASSSWTLDDLAKVSRI
;
A
#
# COMPACT_ATOMS: atom_id res chain seq x y z
N MET A 1 -7.47 13.29 1.72
CA MET A 1 -7.32 12.08 2.56
C MET A 1 -7.67 10.87 1.72
N SER A 2 -6.74 9.92 1.60
CA SER A 2 -6.87 8.78 0.69
C SER A 2 -7.80 7.71 1.27
N LYS A 3 -8.64 7.12 0.41
CA LYS A 3 -9.53 5.98 0.73
C LYS A 3 -8.79 4.78 1.32
N PHE A 4 -7.50 4.64 1.00
CA PHE A 4 -6.66 3.57 1.54
C PHE A 4 -6.40 3.73 3.04
N ILE A 5 -6.13 4.97 3.48
CA ILE A 5 -5.89 5.26 4.89
C ILE A 5 -7.18 5.13 5.69
N ASP A 6 -8.30 5.66 5.17
CA ASP A 6 -9.62 5.49 5.77
C ASP A 6 -9.95 3.99 5.98
N ARG A 7 -9.60 3.14 5.00
CA ARG A 7 -9.81 1.70 5.09
C ARG A 7 -8.94 1.03 6.15
N ILE A 8 -7.68 1.45 6.30
CA ILE A 8 -6.80 0.95 7.35
C ILE A 8 -7.31 1.39 8.74
N GLU A 9 -7.76 2.63 8.88
CA GLU A 9 -8.36 3.13 10.13
C GLU A 9 -9.63 2.36 10.49
N GLU A 10 -10.51 2.09 9.52
CA GLU A 10 -11.71 1.26 9.73
C GLU A 10 -11.36 -0.15 10.23
N ILE A 11 -10.29 -0.73 9.70
CA ILE A 11 -9.77 -2.04 10.14
C ILE A 11 -9.23 -1.96 11.58
N LEU A 12 -8.57 -0.87 11.95
CA LEU A 12 -8.00 -0.65 13.28
C LEU A 12 -9.07 -0.36 14.35
N GLU A 13 -10.03 0.51 14.05
CA GLU A 13 -11.11 0.87 14.98
C GLU A 13 -12.14 -0.26 15.13
N GLY A 14 -12.30 -1.08 14.10
CA GLY A 14 -13.28 -2.15 14.05
C GLY A 14 -14.71 -1.64 13.88
N ALA A 15 -15.63 -2.56 13.59
CA ALA A 15 -17.02 -2.17 13.33
C ALA A 15 -17.64 -1.45 14.55
N PRO A 16 -18.33 -0.31 14.36
CA PRO A 16 -18.90 0.46 15.46
C PRO A 16 -19.88 -0.38 16.29
N ALA A 17 -19.80 -0.26 17.61
CA ALA A 17 -20.67 -0.99 18.52
C ALA A 17 -22.14 -0.65 18.23
N ARG A 18 -22.97 -1.66 17.94
CA ARG A 18 -24.41 -1.46 17.71
C ARG A 18 -25.05 -0.93 19.00
N MET A 19 -25.69 0.24 18.91
CA MET A 19 -26.51 0.79 19.98
C MET A 19 -27.82 -0.02 20.11
N GLY A 20 -27.83 -1.08 20.92
CA GLY A 20 -29.03 -1.87 21.22
C GLY A 20 -28.78 -3.09 22.12
N PHE A 21 -29.81 -3.58 22.80
CA PHE A 21 -29.74 -4.71 23.76
C PHE A 21 -29.72 -6.12 23.12
N GLY A 22 -29.26 -6.24 21.87
CA GLY A 22 -29.13 -7.52 21.17
C GLY A 22 -27.79 -8.21 21.50
N PRO A 23 -27.70 -9.55 21.41
CA PRO A 23 -26.43 -10.25 21.63
C PRO A 23 -25.35 -9.72 20.68
N ALA A 24 -24.25 -9.24 21.26
CA ALA A 24 -23.12 -8.70 20.52
C ALA A 24 -22.42 -9.82 19.76
N ARG A 25 -22.57 -9.83 18.43
CA ARG A 25 -21.56 -10.42 17.55
C ARG A 25 -20.96 -9.28 16.75
N ALA A 26 -20.03 -8.56 17.37
CA ALA A 26 -19.10 -7.75 16.61
C ALA A 26 -18.35 -8.73 15.72
N GLU A 27 -18.55 -8.63 14.40
CA GLU A 27 -17.62 -9.22 13.45
C GLU A 27 -16.28 -8.60 13.81
N LYS A 28 -15.38 -9.40 14.40
CA LYS A 28 -13.99 -8.99 14.57
C LYS A 28 -13.46 -8.87 13.15
N THR A 29 -13.46 -7.66 12.61
CA THR A 29 -12.56 -7.33 11.52
C THR A 29 -11.17 -7.73 12.01
N PRO A 30 -10.50 -8.68 11.34
CA PRO A 30 -9.11 -8.97 11.64
C PRO A 30 -8.37 -7.63 11.61
N GLY A 31 -7.55 -7.31 12.61
CA GLY A 31 -6.71 -6.10 12.60
C GLY A 31 -5.57 -6.17 11.58
N LEU A 32 -5.81 -6.83 10.45
CA LEU A 32 -4.89 -7.14 9.37
C LEU A 32 -5.63 -6.92 8.05
N ALA A 33 -5.09 -6.04 7.21
CA ALA A 33 -5.59 -5.81 5.85
C ALA A 33 -4.95 -6.83 4.88
N LEU A 34 -5.72 -7.34 3.92
CA LEU A 34 -5.19 -8.15 2.83
C LEU A 34 -4.84 -7.26 1.63
N ILE A 35 -3.54 -7.11 1.35
CA ILE A 35 -3.05 -6.41 0.16
C ILE A 35 -2.50 -7.42 -0.84
N VAL A 36 -3.01 -7.40 -2.08
CA VAL A 36 -2.54 -8.28 -3.15
C VAL A 36 -1.59 -7.52 -4.07
N GLN A 37 -0.37 -8.02 -4.23
CA GLN A 37 0.58 -7.45 -5.19
C GLN A 37 0.56 -8.22 -6.52
N VAL A 38 0.36 -7.50 -7.62
CA VAL A 38 0.41 -8.04 -8.99
C VAL A 38 1.69 -7.55 -9.66
N SER A 39 2.61 -8.46 -9.96
CA SER A 39 3.92 -8.14 -10.56
C SER A 39 4.06 -8.49 -12.04
N GLY A 40 3.06 -9.16 -12.62
CA GLY A 40 3.04 -9.55 -14.03
C GLY A 40 1.65 -9.93 -14.51
N SER A 41 1.47 -10.00 -15.83
CA SER A 41 0.17 -10.25 -16.48
C SER A 41 -0.94 -9.35 -15.91
N HIS A 42 -0.69 -8.04 -15.85
CA HIS A 42 -1.41 -7.06 -15.03
C HIS A 42 -2.94 -7.15 -15.12
N LYS A 43 -3.50 -7.35 -16.32
CA LYS A 43 -4.96 -7.48 -16.53
C LYS A 43 -5.55 -8.78 -15.97
N SER A 44 -4.88 -9.93 -16.21
CA SER A 44 -5.32 -11.23 -15.68
C SER A 44 -5.08 -11.34 -14.18
N GLY A 45 -3.99 -10.75 -13.69
CA GLY A 45 -3.64 -10.70 -12.28
C GLY A 45 -4.62 -9.84 -11.48
N ALA A 46 -5.00 -8.66 -11.99
CA ALA A 46 -6.01 -7.80 -11.39
C ALA A 46 -7.37 -8.49 -11.28
N ALA A 47 -7.84 -9.16 -12.34
CA ALA A 47 -9.09 -9.91 -12.31
C ALA A 47 -9.07 -11.05 -11.28
N THR A 48 -7.93 -11.75 -11.17
CA THR A 48 -7.76 -12.81 -10.16
C THR A 48 -7.71 -12.24 -8.75
N ALA A 49 -7.04 -11.10 -8.56
CA ALA A 49 -6.95 -10.40 -7.28
C ALA A 49 -8.34 -9.97 -6.79
N ASN A 50 -9.18 -9.40 -7.66
CA ASN A 50 -10.57 -9.04 -7.32
C ASN A 50 -11.39 -10.24 -6.83
N GLY A 51 -11.15 -11.43 -7.38
CA GLY A 51 -11.81 -12.67 -6.96
C GLY A 51 -11.54 -13.07 -5.50
N VAL A 52 -10.49 -12.52 -4.89
CA VAL A 52 -10.10 -12.78 -3.48
C VAL A 52 -10.64 -11.68 -2.55
N SER A 53 -11.30 -10.65 -3.10
CA SER A 53 -11.84 -9.51 -2.35
C SER A 53 -10.83 -8.85 -1.38
N PRO A 54 -9.64 -8.44 -1.87
CA PRO A 54 -8.62 -7.81 -1.04
C PRO A 54 -9.04 -6.41 -0.59
N ASP A 55 -8.46 -5.93 0.52
CA ASP A 55 -8.63 -4.56 1.00
C ASP A 55 -7.86 -3.55 0.13
N GLY A 56 -6.84 -4.02 -0.60
CA GLY A 56 -6.14 -3.22 -1.60
C GLY A 56 -5.31 -4.04 -2.59
N ILE A 57 -5.05 -3.46 -3.77
CA ILE A 57 -4.23 -4.08 -4.82
C ILE A 57 -3.06 -3.17 -5.17
N ILE A 58 -1.83 -3.70 -5.14
CA ILE A 58 -0.63 -2.97 -5.55
C ILE A 58 -0.09 -3.56 -6.84
N ILE A 59 0.03 -2.74 -7.88
CA ILE A 59 0.51 -3.16 -9.19
C ILE A 59 1.98 -2.75 -9.33
N SER A 60 2.86 -3.72 -9.56
CA SER A 60 4.30 -3.48 -9.74
C SER A 60 4.75 -3.73 -11.18
N GLY A 61 5.82 -3.06 -11.59
CA GLY A 61 6.46 -3.28 -12.88
C GLY A 61 5.72 -2.66 -14.08
N LEU A 62 4.90 -1.63 -13.85
CA LEU A 62 4.34 -0.83 -14.92
C LEU A 62 5.45 0.02 -15.56
N LYS A 63 5.45 0.11 -16.90
CA LYS A 63 6.45 0.90 -17.64
C LYS A 63 6.02 2.35 -17.87
N GLY A 64 4.80 2.72 -17.46
CA GLY A 64 4.27 4.06 -17.59
C GLY A 64 2.78 4.17 -17.26
N PRO A 65 2.25 5.41 -17.19
CA PRO A 65 0.87 5.72 -16.82
C PRO A 65 -0.18 5.20 -17.80
N ASP A 66 0.17 5.03 -19.08
CA ASP A 66 -0.77 4.49 -20.07
C ASP A 66 -1.26 3.07 -19.72
N GLN A 67 -0.38 2.25 -19.13
CA GLN A 67 -0.73 0.89 -18.71
C GLN A 67 -1.60 0.87 -17.45
N ALA A 68 -1.54 1.93 -16.64
CA ALA A 68 -2.40 2.09 -15.47
C ALA A 68 -3.84 2.45 -15.90
N ALA A 69 -4.00 3.25 -16.96
CA ALA A 69 -5.30 3.58 -17.52
C ALA A 69 -6.08 2.34 -18.00
N ASP A 70 -5.39 1.38 -18.64
CA ASP A 70 -5.97 0.12 -19.10
C ASP A 70 -6.48 -0.79 -17.96
N LEU A 71 -6.04 -0.55 -16.72
CA LEU A 71 -6.39 -1.33 -15.53
C LEU A 71 -7.52 -0.69 -14.72
N LYS A 72 -7.86 0.57 -15.00
CA LYS A 72 -8.90 1.34 -14.30
C LYS A 72 -10.25 0.65 -14.34
N ASP A 73 -10.66 0.13 -15.49
CA ASP A 73 -11.94 -0.58 -15.66
C ASP A 73 -11.98 -1.90 -14.88
N ALA A 74 -10.82 -2.55 -14.71
CA ALA A 74 -10.73 -3.80 -13.96
C ALA A 74 -10.68 -3.56 -12.45
N LEU A 75 -10.32 -2.36 -11.99
CA LEU A 75 -10.06 -2.04 -10.58
C LEU A 75 -11.00 -0.96 -10.02
N SER A 76 -12.06 -0.61 -10.74
CA SER A 76 -12.97 0.49 -10.38
C SER A 76 -13.62 0.33 -9.01
N ASP A 77 -13.83 -0.91 -8.57
CA ASP A 77 -14.52 -1.24 -7.32
C ASP A 77 -13.55 -1.55 -6.16
N THR A 78 -12.24 -1.47 -6.37
CA THR A 78 -11.22 -1.83 -5.36
C THR A 78 -10.18 -0.74 -5.21
N ILE A 79 -9.71 -0.52 -3.99
CA ILE A 79 -8.62 0.42 -3.73
C ILE A 79 -7.36 -0.16 -4.37
N TRP A 80 -6.78 0.54 -5.34
CA TRP A 80 -5.59 0.08 -6.03
C TRP A 80 -4.51 1.15 -6.06
N GLY A 81 -3.28 0.69 -6.24
CA GLY A 81 -2.11 1.52 -6.29
C GLY A 81 -1.00 0.94 -7.13
N ILE A 82 0.07 1.71 -7.25
CA ILE A 82 1.20 1.40 -8.10
C ILE A 82 2.46 1.36 -7.27
N ARG A 83 3.30 0.34 -7.52
CA ARG A 83 4.66 0.24 -7.01
C ARG A 83 5.66 0.48 -8.12
N THR A 84 6.45 1.53 -7.96
CA THR A 84 7.56 1.91 -8.87
C THR A 84 8.84 2.12 -8.06
N ASP A 85 10.00 1.91 -8.68
CA ASP A 85 11.28 2.12 -8.01
C ASP A 85 11.64 3.62 -7.94
N ALA A 86 11.23 4.40 -8.95
CA ALA A 86 11.39 5.85 -8.99
C ALA A 86 10.08 6.51 -9.41
N LEU A 87 9.78 7.68 -8.84
CA LEU A 87 8.55 8.41 -9.12
C LEU A 87 8.83 9.91 -9.33
N SER A 88 8.52 10.40 -10.52
CA SER A 88 8.52 11.83 -10.82
C SER A 88 7.19 12.48 -10.41
N ALA A 89 7.18 13.81 -10.23
CA ALA A 89 5.94 14.54 -9.90
C ALA A 89 4.91 14.48 -11.05
N GLU A 90 5.37 14.38 -12.29
CA GLU A 90 4.53 14.27 -13.48
C GLU A 90 3.87 12.88 -13.54
N ASP A 91 4.63 11.82 -13.27
CA ASP A 91 4.11 10.45 -13.23
C ASP A 91 3.13 10.25 -12.07
N ALA A 92 3.44 10.79 -10.88
CA ALA A 92 2.56 10.72 -9.71
C ALA A 92 1.18 11.29 -10.03
N LYS A 93 1.16 12.48 -10.63
CA LYS A 93 -0.10 13.13 -11.04
C LYS A 93 -0.83 12.34 -12.12
N ALA A 94 -0.11 11.78 -13.10
CA ALA A 94 -0.71 10.95 -14.14
C ALA A 94 -1.35 9.67 -13.56
N TYR A 95 -0.74 9.06 -12.56
CA TYR A 95 -1.29 7.90 -11.87
C TYR A 95 -2.52 8.24 -11.01
N GLU A 96 -2.52 9.40 -10.35
CA GLU A 96 -3.68 9.93 -9.62
C GLU A 96 -4.86 10.22 -10.54
N GLU A 97 -4.64 10.88 -11.68
CA GLU A 97 -5.65 11.10 -12.71
C GLU A 97 -6.17 9.77 -13.30
N GLY A 98 -5.30 8.76 -13.34
CA GLY A 98 -5.61 7.37 -13.66
C GLY A 98 -6.55 6.70 -12.64
N GLY A 99 -6.69 7.25 -11.44
CA GLY A 99 -7.52 6.71 -10.35
C GLY A 99 -6.75 5.85 -9.34
N SER A 100 -5.41 5.92 -9.35
CA SER A 100 -4.57 5.26 -8.35
C SER A 100 -4.77 5.93 -6.99
N GLY A 101 -5.21 5.16 -5.99
CA GLY A 101 -5.41 5.64 -4.62
C GLY A 101 -4.17 5.49 -3.73
N VAL A 102 -3.16 4.76 -4.20
CA VAL A 102 -1.92 4.48 -3.44
C VAL A 102 -0.70 4.56 -4.38
N LEU A 103 0.33 5.27 -3.94
CA LEU A 103 1.61 5.38 -4.63
C LEU A 103 2.71 4.80 -3.75
N ALA A 104 3.22 3.63 -4.12
CA ALA A 104 4.31 2.95 -3.46
C ALA A 104 5.64 3.19 -4.21
N PHE A 105 6.64 3.73 -3.53
CA PHE A 105 7.91 4.13 -4.15
C PHE A 105 9.11 3.90 -3.25
N GLN A 106 10.32 3.86 -3.81
CA GLN A 106 11.56 3.84 -3.03
C GLN A 106 12.05 5.26 -2.74
N MET A 107 12.87 5.44 -1.70
CA MET A 107 13.50 6.74 -1.40
C MET A 107 14.41 7.21 -2.55
N LYS A 108 15.20 6.30 -3.12
CA LYS A 108 16.15 6.65 -4.18
C LYS A 108 15.42 6.90 -5.49
N GLY A 109 15.50 8.13 -6.00
CA GLY A 109 14.96 8.50 -7.31
C GLY A 109 13.52 9.03 -7.30
N THR A 110 12.90 9.17 -6.13
CA THR A 110 11.58 9.80 -5.99
C THR A 110 11.70 11.31 -5.76
N SER A 111 10.94 12.10 -6.50
CA SER A 111 10.88 13.55 -6.34
C SER A 111 9.99 13.93 -5.15
N LEU A 112 10.37 14.96 -4.38
CA LEU A 112 9.54 15.48 -3.29
C LEU A 112 8.15 15.95 -3.78
N GLY A 113 8.07 16.45 -5.01
CA GLY A 113 6.81 16.85 -5.64
C GLY A 113 5.85 15.69 -5.91
N ALA A 114 6.34 14.44 -5.93
CA ALA A 114 5.51 13.24 -6.08
C ALA A 114 4.84 12.80 -4.77
N VAL A 115 5.35 13.28 -3.63
CA VAL A 115 4.89 12.91 -2.27
C VAL A 115 3.95 13.98 -1.69
N SER A 116 3.75 15.09 -2.39
CA SER A 116 3.00 16.25 -1.88
C SER A 116 1.48 16.17 -2.12
N SER A 117 0.95 15.04 -2.58
CA SER A 117 -0.45 14.92 -2.97
C SER A 117 -1.32 14.40 -1.82
N GLU A 118 -2.43 15.09 -1.53
CA GLU A 118 -3.33 14.76 -0.39
C GLU A 118 -4.43 13.75 -0.76
N ASP A 119 -4.57 13.43 -2.05
CA ASP A 119 -5.64 12.58 -2.60
C ASP A 119 -5.22 11.11 -2.74
N SER A 120 -3.92 10.82 -2.69
CA SER A 120 -3.36 9.48 -2.77
C SER A 120 -2.56 9.14 -1.52
N ALA A 121 -2.53 7.86 -1.13
CA ALA A 121 -1.72 7.42 0.01
C ALA A 121 -0.30 7.19 -0.48
N THR A 122 0.66 7.78 0.21
CA THR A 122 2.09 7.65 -0.10
C THR A 122 2.70 6.53 0.74
N VAL A 123 3.26 5.53 0.08
CA VAL A 123 3.82 4.34 0.73
C VAL A 123 5.29 4.20 0.40
N LEU A 124 6.14 4.30 1.42
CA LEU A 124 7.58 4.15 1.24
C LEU A 124 7.99 2.68 1.27
N CYS A 125 8.54 2.17 0.18
CA CYS A 125 9.16 0.85 0.11
C CYS A 125 10.60 0.93 0.65
N ILE A 126 10.84 0.33 1.81
CA ILE A 126 12.17 0.26 2.44
C ILE A 126 12.95 -0.91 1.84
N GLU A 127 14.27 -0.80 1.74
CA GLU A 127 15.13 -1.94 1.41
C GLU A 127 15.65 -2.60 2.70
N ALA A 128 15.78 -3.93 2.72
CA ALA A 128 16.14 -4.68 3.92
C ALA A 128 17.55 -4.36 4.45
N ASP A 129 18.38 -3.71 3.64
CA ASP A 129 19.75 -3.29 3.90
C ASP A 129 19.89 -1.77 4.13
N MET A 130 18.78 -1.03 4.29
CA MET A 130 18.84 0.40 4.62
C MET A 130 19.53 0.66 5.96
N ASP A 131 20.32 1.74 6.00
CA ASP A 131 21.04 2.16 7.20
C ASP A 131 20.08 2.66 8.29
N ILE A 132 20.45 2.46 9.55
CA ILE A 132 19.63 2.85 10.72
C ILE A 132 19.41 4.36 10.78
N GLU A 133 20.36 5.15 10.28
CA GLU A 133 20.24 6.61 10.20
C GLU A 133 19.11 6.99 9.23
N ASP A 134 19.10 6.41 8.03
CA ASP A 134 18.03 6.60 7.05
C ASP A 134 16.66 6.16 7.59
N LEU A 135 16.60 5.03 8.32
CA LEU A 135 15.36 4.52 8.92
C LEU A 135 14.76 5.47 9.96
N ARG A 136 15.61 6.18 10.73
CA ARG A 136 15.15 7.17 11.71
C ARG A 136 14.56 8.40 11.06
N ASP A 137 15.09 8.77 9.91
CA ASP A 137 14.64 9.95 9.16
C ASP A 137 13.31 9.71 8.44
N ILE A 138 12.87 8.45 8.26
CA ILE A 138 11.57 8.11 7.65
C ILE A 138 10.40 8.73 8.42
N ASN A 139 10.45 8.78 9.75
CA ASN A 139 9.40 9.42 10.56
C ASN A 139 9.27 10.93 10.32
N ALA A 140 10.30 11.57 9.76
CA ALA A 140 10.25 12.98 9.38
C ALA A 140 9.76 13.20 7.94
N LEU A 141 9.64 12.13 7.15
CA LEU A 141 9.13 12.20 5.78
C LEU A 141 7.60 12.28 5.78
N PRO A 142 7.00 13.03 4.85
CA PRO A 142 5.55 13.11 4.69
C PRO A 142 5.02 11.84 3.99
N VAL A 143 5.21 10.68 4.61
CA VAL A 143 4.74 9.38 4.09
C VAL A 143 3.68 8.80 5.01
N ASP A 144 2.63 8.23 4.42
CA ASP A 144 1.48 7.71 5.18
C ASP A 144 1.73 6.29 5.71
N ALA A 145 2.47 5.47 4.95
CA ALA A 145 2.79 4.11 5.35
C ALA A 145 4.15 3.65 4.82
N VAL A 146 4.62 2.54 5.39
CA VAL A 146 5.89 1.91 5.05
C VAL A 146 5.66 0.47 4.62
N LEU A 147 6.24 0.08 3.49
CA LEU A 147 6.26 -1.30 3.00
C LEU A 147 7.66 -1.87 3.16
N PHE A 148 7.77 -2.88 4.03
CA PHE A 148 9.02 -3.60 4.28
C PHE A 148 9.01 -4.94 3.53
N PRO A 149 9.90 -5.16 2.54
CA PRO A 149 10.02 -6.42 1.85
C PRO A 149 10.60 -7.45 2.81
N LEU A 150 9.87 -8.54 3.01
CA LEU A 150 10.31 -9.67 3.83
C LEU A 150 10.89 -10.76 2.92
N PRO A 151 12.22 -10.84 2.73
CA PRO A 151 12.82 -11.93 1.98
C PRO A 151 12.57 -13.26 2.70
N GLY A 152 11.91 -14.21 2.03
CA GLY A 152 11.79 -15.57 2.55
C GLY A 152 10.62 -15.84 3.50
N ALA A 153 9.43 -15.26 3.27
CA ALA A 153 8.19 -15.52 4.02
C ALA A 153 7.71 -17.00 4.06
N SER A 154 8.51 -17.96 3.58
CA SER A 154 8.30 -19.40 3.75
C SER A 154 9.07 -20.00 4.94
N SER A 155 10.00 -19.27 5.57
CA SER A 155 10.73 -19.71 6.76
C SER A 155 10.31 -18.95 8.00
N SER A 156 10.17 -19.69 9.11
CA SER A 156 9.96 -19.18 10.46
C SER A 156 10.89 -18.01 10.77
N TRP A 157 10.30 -16.88 11.20
CA TRP A 157 11.03 -15.68 11.60
C TRP A 157 12.02 -16.00 12.72
N THR A 158 13.18 -15.37 12.67
CA THR A 158 14.14 -15.38 13.77
C THR A 158 13.97 -14.14 14.65
N LEU A 159 14.48 -14.21 15.87
CA LEU A 159 14.55 -13.04 16.76
C LEU A 159 15.40 -11.90 16.17
N ASP A 160 16.31 -12.21 15.25
CA ASP A 160 17.12 -11.21 14.54
C ASP A 160 16.27 -10.39 13.57
N ASP A 161 15.30 -11.02 12.90
CA ASP A 161 14.36 -10.34 11.98
C ASP A 161 13.42 -9.42 12.76
N LEU A 162 12.90 -9.90 13.91
CA LEU A 162 12.06 -9.09 14.79
C LEU A 162 12.83 -7.91 15.40
N ALA A 163 14.10 -8.12 15.76
CA ALA A 163 14.95 -7.07 16.33
C ALA A 163 15.34 -5.98 15.31
N LYS A 164 15.36 -6.29 14.01
CA LYS A 164 15.55 -5.29 12.94
C LYS A 164 14.31 -4.42 12.78
N VAL A 165 13.12 -5.02 12.82
CA VAL A 165 11.84 -4.29 12.71
C VAL A 165 11.56 -3.46 13.97
N SER A 166 11.86 -3.97 15.17
CA SER A 166 11.57 -3.28 16.43
C SER A 166 12.47 -2.07 16.74
N ARG A 167 13.47 -1.79 15.90
CA ARG A 167 14.38 -0.64 16.04
C ARG A 167 13.95 0.58 15.23
N ILE A 168 12.92 0.40 14.39
CA ILE A 168 12.17 1.46 13.70
C ILE A 168 11.14 2.01 14.69
#